data_AF-A0A835PVY0-F1
#
_entry.id   AF-A0A835PVY0-F1
#
_cell.length_a   1.000
_cell.length_b   1.000
_cell.length_c   1.000
_cell.angle_alpha   90.00
_cell.angle_beta   90.00
_cell.angle_gamma   90.00
#
_symmetry.space_group_name_H-M   'P 1'
#
loop_
_entity.id
_entity.type
_entity.pdbx_description
1 polymer ?
#
loop_
_entity_poly.entity_id
_entity_poly.type
_entity_poly.pdbx_seq_one_letter_code
_entity_poly.pdbx_strand_id
1 'polypeptide(L)'
;MNRIIILHPHPAPMLTSAMNPFLITPQSLRKSLSCCCPWRRNPLPSGNTSPISSVVAFCDNPSVMLHFPSTATLRRNTSVATSSSSSHSAMDSSDAFFDVNCAQDYTGDSIEVSQWESGKPLDHILENQGIRIRRRPLTGPPVHMVGPFEFRLENEGNTPRNILEQIIWDKDMEVSQLKERKPLSRLAKDLVNAPPVRDFLGALKASYQRTGMPALIAEVKKASPSRGVLREDFDPVEIARTYEKNGAACLSILTDENYFQGSFENLEAVRRAGVKCPLLCKEFIIDAWQIYYARSKGADAILLIAAVLPDLDIKYLSKICHKLGITTLVEVHNEREFNRVLGIDGIQLIGINNRNLETFEVDISNTRKLLEGARGQTIREKGITVVGESGIFTPEDISFVQDAGVHAVLVGESLIKQEDPGEGILRLFGKDISI
;
A
#
# COMPACT_ATOMS: atom_id res chain seq x y z
N MET A 1 -13.95 13.31 24.82
CA MET A 1 -15.05 14.24 24.48
C MET A 1 -15.59 13.80 23.13
N ASN A 2 -16.73 13.11 23.12
CA ASN A 2 -17.31 12.59 21.87
C ASN A 2 -17.83 13.77 21.03
N ARG A 3 -17.39 13.87 19.78
CA ARG A 3 -17.95 14.84 18.82
C ARG A 3 -19.15 14.19 18.15
N ILE A 4 -20.32 14.80 18.31
CA ILE A 4 -21.56 14.36 17.67
C ILE A 4 -21.66 15.11 16.35
N ILE A 5 -21.67 14.39 15.22
CA ILE A 5 -21.99 14.95 13.91
C ILE A 5 -23.43 14.54 13.57
N ILE A 6 -24.33 15.51 13.45
CA ILE A 6 -25.73 15.29 13.10
C ILE A 6 -25.88 15.58 11.60
N LEU A 7 -26.36 14.60 10.83
CA LEU A 7 -26.74 14.81 9.44
C LEU A 7 -28.28 14.81 9.34
N HIS A 8 -28.81 15.83 8.68
CA HIS A 8 -30.26 15.97 8.45
C HIS A 8 -30.73 15.08 7.30
N PRO A 9 -32.00 14.61 7.33
CA PRO A 9 -32.52 13.71 6.30
C PRO A 9 -32.62 14.40 4.94
N HIS A 10 -32.14 13.72 3.90
CA HIS A 10 -32.44 14.05 2.50
C HIS A 10 -33.94 13.85 2.23
N PRO A 11 -34.63 14.78 1.54
CA PRO A 11 -36.00 14.55 1.12
C PRO A 11 -36.04 13.50 -0.01
N ALA A 12 -36.99 12.57 0.08
CA ALA A 12 -37.27 11.56 -0.93
C ALA A 12 -37.69 12.22 -2.28
N PRO A 13 -37.37 11.61 -3.43
CA PRO A 13 -37.75 12.17 -4.73
C PRO A 13 -39.25 12.00 -4.96
N MET A 14 -39.96 13.11 -5.17
CA MET A 14 -41.34 13.10 -5.65
C MET A 14 -41.38 12.77 -7.15
N LEU A 15 -42.25 11.81 -7.48
CA LEU A 15 -42.61 11.42 -8.85
C LEU A 15 -43.17 12.63 -9.62
N THR A 16 -42.59 12.86 -10.80
CA THR A 16 -42.97 13.89 -11.77
C THR A 16 -44.31 13.58 -12.43
N SER A 17 -45.24 14.54 -12.40
CA SER A 17 -46.35 14.66 -13.34
C SER A 17 -46.22 16.01 -14.03
N ALA A 18 -45.94 15.98 -15.33
CA ALA A 18 -45.75 17.13 -16.19
C ALA A 18 -47.04 17.94 -16.37
N MET A 19 -46.98 19.27 -16.20
CA MET A 19 -47.64 20.26 -17.05
C MET A 19 -46.95 21.62 -16.87
N ASN A 20 -46.60 22.25 -17.99
CA ASN A 20 -46.16 23.64 -18.14
C ASN A 20 -47.04 24.22 -19.28
N PRO A 21 -47.11 25.54 -19.56
CA PRO A 21 -46.46 26.68 -18.91
C PRO A 21 -47.41 27.88 -18.67
N PHE A 22 -47.00 28.90 -17.90
CA PHE A 22 -47.28 30.31 -18.23
C PHE A 22 -46.33 31.25 -17.47
N LEU A 23 -45.80 32.22 -18.21
CA LEU A 23 -44.92 33.32 -17.80
C LEU A 23 -45.58 34.23 -16.74
N ILE A 24 -44.74 34.90 -15.90
CA ILE A 24 -44.74 36.34 -15.57
C ILE A 24 -43.79 36.60 -14.37
N THR A 25 -42.81 37.50 -14.55
CA THR A 25 -42.10 38.31 -13.51
C THR A 25 -42.77 39.70 -13.45
N PRO A 26 -42.60 40.62 -12.45
CA PRO A 26 -41.42 40.83 -11.59
C PRO A 26 -41.63 41.41 -10.14
N GLN A 27 -40.50 41.60 -9.44
CA GLN A 27 -40.14 42.67 -8.46
C GLN A 27 -40.70 42.76 -7.00
N SER A 28 -39.73 42.71 -6.07
CA SER A 28 -39.47 43.55 -4.89
C SER A 28 -40.50 43.69 -3.74
N LEU A 29 -40.04 43.46 -2.48
CA LEU A 29 -40.16 44.43 -1.38
C LEU A 29 -39.39 44.01 -0.11
N ARG A 30 -38.80 45.01 0.56
CA ARG A 30 -38.02 44.97 1.81
C ARG A 30 -38.93 45.02 3.06
N LYS A 31 -38.27 44.83 4.22
CA LYS A 31 -38.59 45.27 5.61
C LYS A 31 -39.51 44.32 6.39
N SER A 32 -39.44 44.15 7.73
CA SER A 32 -38.51 44.46 8.82
C SER A 32 -39.26 44.12 10.13
N LEU A 33 -38.55 43.87 11.24
CA LEU A 33 -39.01 43.97 12.65
C LEU A 33 -40.00 42.88 13.13
N SER A 34 -40.11 42.47 14.39
CA SER A 34 -39.33 42.57 15.64
C SER A 34 -40.15 41.89 16.74
N CYS A 35 -39.48 41.31 17.75
CA CYS A 35 -39.90 41.17 19.16
C CYS A 35 -41.21 40.42 19.55
N CYS A 36 -41.08 39.39 20.39
CA CYS A 36 -41.36 39.46 21.85
C CYS A 36 -41.34 38.07 22.53
N CYS A 37 -40.71 38.02 23.71
CA CYS A 37 -40.61 36.92 24.71
C CYS A 37 -41.98 36.59 25.40
N PRO A 38 -42.10 35.88 26.57
CA PRO A 38 -41.15 35.09 27.40
C PRO A 38 -41.70 33.79 28.08
N TRP A 39 -40.77 33.00 28.66
CA TRP A 39 -40.79 32.26 29.95
C TRP A 39 -41.99 31.39 30.43
N ARG A 40 -41.71 30.15 30.87
CA ARG A 40 -41.55 29.76 32.31
C ARG A 40 -41.25 28.25 32.49
N ARG A 41 -40.39 27.96 33.48
CA ARG A 41 -40.13 26.65 34.12
C ARG A 41 -41.12 26.42 35.28
N ASN A 42 -41.47 25.16 35.58
CA ASN A 42 -41.45 24.55 36.94
C ASN A 42 -41.96 23.07 36.93
N PRO A 43 -41.80 22.27 38.02
CA PRO A 43 -41.09 20.98 37.98
C PRO A 43 -41.92 19.72 38.38
N LEU A 44 -41.22 18.58 38.42
CA LEU A 44 -41.60 17.20 38.81
C LEU A 44 -42.42 17.06 40.11
N PRO A 45 -43.06 15.88 40.32
CA PRO A 45 -42.61 15.05 41.44
C PRO A 45 -42.53 13.52 41.17
N SER A 46 -41.88 12.88 42.14
CA SER A 46 -41.41 11.50 42.36
C SER A 46 -42.45 10.39 42.58
N GLY A 47 -42.05 9.12 42.38
CA GLY A 47 -42.68 7.93 42.99
C GLY A 47 -42.03 6.58 42.61
N ASN A 48 -41.52 5.86 43.63
CA ASN A 48 -40.91 4.52 43.58
C ASN A 48 -41.89 3.38 43.22
N THR A 49 -41.40 2.29 42.61
CA THR A 49 -41.43 0.89 43.09
C THR A 49 -41.10 -0.13 41.98
N SER A 50 -40.24 -1.11 42.28
CA SER A 50 -40.03 -2.38 41.55
C SER A 50 -40.77 -3.52 42.31
N PRO A 51 -40.74 -4.84 41.95
CA PRO A 51 -40.06 -5.56 40.84
C PRO A 51 -40.90 -6.73 40.21
N ILE A 52 -40.24 -7.57 39.37
CA ILE A 52 -40.43 -9.03 39.13
C ILE A 52 -40.97 -9.50 37.75
N SER A 53 -40.23 -10.48 37.20
CA SER A 53 -40.60 -11.61 36.33
C SER A 53 -40.29 -11.56 34.83
N SER A 54 -39.13 -12.15 34.53
CA SER A 54 -38.81 -13.05 33.41
C SER A 54 -39.97 -13.75 32.68
N VAL A 55 -39.91 -13.78 31.34
CA VAL A 55 -40.22 -14.96 30.52
C VAL A 55 -39.24 -15.02 29.34
N VAL A 56 -38.56 -16.16 29.23
CA VAL A 56 -37.70 -16.59 28.13
C VAL A 56 -38.58 -17.14 27.01
N ALA A 57 -38.31 -16.81 25.75
CA ALA A 57 -38.80 -17.56 24.60
C ALA A 57 -37.69 -17.68 23.54
N PHE A 58 -37.29 -18.93 23.32
CA PHE A 58 -36.50 -19.41 22.20
C PHE A 58 -37.25 -19.16 20.88
N CYS A 59 -36.51 -18.88 19.80
CA CYS A 59 -37.00 -19.06 18.44
C CYS A 59 -35.92 -19.72 17.58
N ASP A 60 -36.32 -20.86 17.04
CA ASP A 60 -35.59 -21.77 16.17
C ASP A 60 -35.26 -21.17 14.80
N ASN A 61 -34.18 -21.69 14.22
CA ASN A 61 -33.61 -21.29 12.94
C ASN A 61 -33.57 -22.54 12.03
N PRO A 62 -34.17 -22.57 10.83
CA PRO A 62 -34.00 -23.71 9.94
C PRO A 62 -32.82 -23.51 8.98
N SER A 63 -31.87 -24.44 9.05
CA SER A 63 -30.75 -24.60 8.12
C SER A 63 -31.21 -25.18 6.79
N VAL A 64 -30.65 -24.68 5.68
CA VAL A 64 -30.79 -25.27 4.34
C VAL A 64 -29.47 -25.94 3.97
N MET A 65 -29.50 -27.27 3.84
CA MET A 65 -28.42 -28.10 3.27
C MET A 65 -28.46 -28.04 1.74
N LEU A 66 -27.31 -27.85 1.10
CA LEU A 66 -27.11 -28.14 -0.32
C LEU A 66 -26.17 -29.35 -0.46
N HIS A 67 -26.66 -30.40 -1.14
CA HIS A 67 -25.92 -31.60 -1.51
C HIS A 67 -25.00 -31.35 -2.71
N PHE A 68 -23.77 -31.86 -2.65
CA PHE A 68 -22.90 -32.09 -3.81
C PHE A 68 -22.77 -33.60 -4.06
N PRO A 69 -22.89 -34.09 -5.30
CA PRO A 69 -22.60 -35.47 -5.62
C PRO A 69 -21.09 -35.71 -5.81
N SER A 70 -20.65 -36.88 -5.36
CA SER A 70 -19.25 -37.31 -5.31
C SER A 70 -18.83 -38.16 -6.52
N THR A 71 -17.52 -38.14 -6.77
CA THR A 71 -16.66 -39.18 -7.40
C THR A 71 -16.80 -39.47 -8.90
N ALA A 72 -15.71 -39.22 -9.63
CA ALA A 72 -15.36 -39.93 -10.86
C ALA A 72 -13.89 -40.38 -10.79
N THR A 73 -13.68 -41.62 -11.23
CA THR A 73 -12.56 -42.52 -10.95
C THR A 73 -11.34 -42.26 -11.85
N LEU A 74 -10.13 -42.21 -11.27
CA LEU A 74 -8.87 -42.22 -12.00
C LEU A 74 -8.60 -43.61 -12.60
N ARG A 75 -8.45 -43.71 -13.93
CA ARG A 75 -7.80 -44.86 -14.59
C ARG A 75 -6.37 -44.48 -14.96
N ARG A 76 -5.41 -45.23 -14.39
CA ARG A 76 -3.99 -45.25 -14.80
C ARG A 76 -3.88 -45.94 -16.16
N ASN A 77 -3.10 -45.37 -17.07
CA ASN A 77 -2.48 -46.11 -18.16
C ASN A 77 -0.99 -45.80 -18.21
N THR A 78 -0.21 -46.88 -18.17
CA THR A 78 1.24 -46.97 -18.31
C THR A 78 1.61 -47.30 -19.75
N SER A 79 2.63 -46.63 -20.32
CA SER A 79 3.60 -47.16 -21.30
C SER A 79 4.60 -46.04 -21.62
N VAL A 80 5.87 -46.15 -21.19
CA VAL A 80 7.03 -46.75 -21.86
C VAL A 80 7.51 -45.97 -23.09
N ALA A 81 8.78 -45.59 -23.00
CA ALA A 81 9.57 -44.73 -23.87
C ALA A 81 9.90 -45.32 -25.24
N THR A 82 10.21 -44.45 -26.21
CA THR A 82 11.31 -44.64 -27.17
C THR A 82 11.80 -43.32 -27.76
N SER A 83 13.13 -43.23 -27.86
CA SER A 83 13.99 -42.24 -28.49
C SER A 83 13.77 -42.02 -29.99
N SER A 84 14.09 -40.84 -30.51
CA SER A 84 15.05 -40.63 -31.63
C SER A 84 15.08 -39.17 -32.10
N SER A 85 16.07 -38.88 -32.93
CA SER A 85 16.80 -37.64 -33.11
C SER A 85 16.40 -36.80 -34.34
N SER A 86 16.93 -35.56 -34.35
CA SER A 86 17.50 -34.81 -35.48
C SER A 86 16.62 -34.04 -36.48
N SER A 87 16.91 -32.73 -36.51
CA SER A 87 17.25 -31.86 -37.66
C SER A 87 16.18 -30.97 -38.34
N HIS A 88 16.48 -29.67 -38.24
CA HIS A 88 16.42 -28.58 -39.24
C HIS A 88 15.10 -28.13 -39.92
N SER A 89 14.79 -26.86 -39.58
CA SER A 89 14.67 -25.70 -40.49
C SER A 89 13.28 -25.18 -40.88
N ALA A 90 13.29 -23.85 -41.04
CA ALA A 90 12.34 -22.95 -41.70
C ALA A 90 11.23 -22.31 -40.84
N MET A 91 11.31 -20.98 -40.86
CA MET A 91 10.36 -19.99 -40.40
C MET A 91 8.99 -20.18 -41.05
N ASP A 92 7.93 -20.02 -40.27
CA ASP A 92 6.76 -19.30 -40.75
C ASP A 92 6.07 -18.57 -39.59
N SER A 93 5.63 -17.37 -39.91
CA SER A 93 5.09 -16.37 -39.00
C SER A 93 3.58 -16.25 -39.22
N SER A 94 2.78 -16.64 -38.24
CA SER A 94 1.39 -16.18 -38.10
C SER A 94 0.81 -16.56 -36.73
N ASP A 95 0.34 -15.55 -36.02
CA ASP A 95 -0.75 -15.56 -35.03
C ASP A 95 -0.61 -16.47 -33.80
N ALA A 96 0.23 -16.06 -32.85
CA ALA A 96 0.13 -16.52 -31.46
C ALA A 96 -0.93 -15.68 -30.71
N PHE A 97 -2.18 -16.15 -30.75
CA PHE A 97 -3.19 -15.77 -29.77
C PHE A 97 -2.68 -16.09 -28.36
N PHE A 98 -2.68 -15.09 -27.48
CA PHE A 98 -2.36 -15.22 -26.06
C PHE A 98 -3.51 -15.99 -25.37
N ASP A 99 -3.45 -17.32 -25.46
CA ASP A 99 -4.38 -18.18 -24.75
C ASP A 99 -3.86 -18.36 -23.32
N VAL A 100 -4.53 -17.70 -22.36
CA VAL A 100 -4.23 -17.81 -20.94
C VAL A 100 -4.74 -19.18 -20.47
N ASN A 101 -3.98 -20.23 -20.73
CA ASN A 101 -4.20 -21.53 -20.13
C ASN A 101 -3.73 -21.49 -18.67
N CYS A 102 -4.65 -21.08 -17.80
CA CYS A 102 -4.48 -21.02 -16.36
C CYS A 102 -4.79 -22.39 -15.74
N ALA A 103 -4.07 -23.44 -16.15
CA ALA A 103 -4.18 -24.75 -15.52
C ALA A 103 -3.03 -25.65 -15.98
N GLN A 104 -1.88 -25.55 -15.30
CA GLN A 104 -0.91 -26.63 -15.03
C GLN A 104 0.41 -25.99 -14.62
N ASP A 105 0.56 -25.82 -13.30
CA ASP A 105 1.82 -25.91 -12.54
C ASP A 105 1.52 -25.52 -11.10
N TYR A 106 0.68 -26.33 -10.45
CA TYR A 106 0.50 -26.33 -8.99
C TYR A 106 1.28 -27.53 -8.44
N THR A 107 2.58 -27.36 -8.31
CA THR A 107 3.37 -28.11 -7.33
C THR A 107 3.97 -27.10 -6.36
N GLY A 108 3.08 -26.46 -5.59
CA GLY A 108 3.42 -25.61 -4.45
C GLY A 108 3.01 -26.34 -3.18
N ASP A 109 3.93 -26.40 -2.22
CA ASP A 109 3.91 -27.20 -1.00
C ASP A 109 2.55 -27.32 -0.31
N SER A 110 2.20 -28.55 0.03
CA SER A 110 1.04 -28.98 0.82
C SER A 110 0.89 -28.30 2.20
N ILE A 111 1.89 -27.52 2.63
CA ILE A 111 1.84 -26.70 3.85
C ILE A 111 1.12 -25.35 3.59
N GLU A 112 1.20 -24.78 2.39
CA GLU A 112 0.69 -23.43 2.10
C GLU A 112 -0.85 -23.36 1.97
N VAL A 113 -1.47 -24.40 1.42
CA VAL A 113 -2.94 -24.48 1.29
C VAL A 113 -3.61 -24.66 2.67
N SER A 114 -2.88 -25.24 3.63
CA SER A 114 -3.39 -25.51 4.98
C SER A 114 -3.74 -24.25 5.77
N GLN A 115 -3.12 -23.09 5.53
CA GLN A 115 -3.44 -21.87 6.29
C GLN A 115 -4.82 -21.31 5.94
N TRP A 116 -5.22 -21.36 4.67
CA TRP A 116 -6.56 -20.95 4.21
C TRP A 116 -7.62 -22.01 4.54
N GLU A 117 -7.26 -23.30 4.45
CA GLU A 117 -8.14 -24.42 4.79
C GLU A 117 -8.30 -24.63 6.30
N SER A 118 -7.38 -24.10 7.14
CA SER A 118 -7.42 -24.28 8.60
C SER A 118 -8.59 -23.59 9.29
N GLY A 119 -9.38 -22.78 8.58
CA GLY A 119 -10.54 -22.07 9.14
C GLY A 119 -10.19 -21.09 10.26
N LYS A 120 -8.89 -20.76 10.46
CA LYS A 120 -8.48 -19.76 11.44
C LYS A 120 -8.91 -18.38 10.96
N PRO A 121 -9.60 -17.58 11.80
CA PRO A 121 -10.03 -16.24 11.41
C PRO A 121 -8.80 -15.39 11.07
N LEU A 122 -8.92 -14.54 10.05
CA LEU A 122 -7.83 -13.67 9.56
C LEU A 122 -7.18 -12.87 10.70
N ASP A 123 -7.98 -12.40 11.64
CA ASP A 123 -7.51 -11.66 12.82
C ASP A 123 -6.47 -12.45 13.64
N HIS A 124 -6.68 -13.76 13.80
CA HIS A 124 -5.75 -14.63 14.51
C HIS A 124 -4.42 -14.82 13.74
N ILE A 125 -4.45 -14.80 12.40
CA ILE A 125 -3.22 -14.84 11.58
C ILE A 125 -2.45 -13.53 11.76
N LEU A 126 -3.14 -12.39 11.67
CA LEU A 126 -2.55 -11.06 11.83
C LEU A 126 -1.92 -10.90 13.22
N GLU A 127 -2.62 -11.30 14.29
CA GLU A 127 -2.11 -11.25 15.67
C GLU A 127 -0.85 -12.13 15.86
N ASN A 128 -0.85 -13.34 15.30
CA ASN A 128 0.31 -14.23 15.34
C ASN A 128 1.49 -13.74 14.50
N GLN A 129 1.24 -12.90 13.50
CA GLN A 129 2.26 -12.21 12.73
C GLN A 129 2.63 -10.84 13.33
N GLY A 130 1.92 -10.40 14.37
CA GLY A 130 2.16 -9.13 15.07
C GLY A 130 1.72 -7.91 14.29
N ILE A 131 0.90 -8.11 13.25
CA ILE A 131 0.31 -7.04 12.47
C ILE A 131 -0.78 -6.41 13.32
N ARG A 132 -0.56 -5.15 13.69
CA ARG A 132 -1.51 -4.36 14.48
C ARG A 132 -2.33 -3.41 13.61
N ILE A 133 -1.94 -3.20 12.35
CA ILE A 133 -2.63 -2.29 11.45
C ILE A 133 -3.90 -2.98 10.95
N ARG A 134 -5.06 -2.48 11.39
CA ARG A 134 -6.35 -2.99 10.96
C ARG A 134 -6.70 -2.45 9.58
N ARG A 135 -7.43 -3.23 8.80
CA ARG A 135 -8.07 -2.78 7.55
C ARG A 135 -9.44 -2.21 7.88
N ARG A 136 -9.97 -1.35 7.02
CA ARG A 136 -11.30 -0.75 7.25
C ARG A 136 -12.37 -1.85 7.17
N PRO A 137 -13.33 -1.93 8.11
CA PRO A 137 -14.46 -2.85 7.98
C PRO A 137 -15.26 -2.58 6.70
N LEU A 138 -15.60 -3.63 5.95
CA LEU A 138 -16.38 -3.52 4.69
C LEU A 138 -17.73 -2.80 4.89
N THR A 139 -18.35 -2.99 6.05
CA THR A 139 -19.62 -2.37 6.42
C THR A 139 -19.49 -0.92 6.89
N GLY A 140 -18.28 -0.39 6.99
CA GLY A 140 -18.01 0.89 7.64
C GLY A 140 -18.24 0.84 9.15
N PRO A 141 -18.25 2.02 9.83
CA PRO A 141 -18.59 2.10 11.24
C PRO A 141 -20.00 1.54 11.50
N PRO A 142 -20.22 0.79 12.58
CA PRO A 142 -21.55 0.29 12.93
C PRO A 142 -22.58 1.43 12.97
N VAL A 143 -23.69 1.17 12.30
CA VAL A 143 -24.83 2.07 12.21
C VAL A 143 -25.78 1.78 13.36
N HIS A 144 -26.10 2.80 14.14
CA HIS A 144 -27.07 2.77 15.23
C HIS A 144 -28.30 3.57 14.84
N MET A 145 -29.43 2.90 14.72
CA MET A 145 -30.71 3.56 14.44
C MET A 145 -31.29 4.11 15.75
N VAL A 146 -31.63 5.40 15.78
CA VAL A 146 -32.38 6.03 16.88
C VAL A 146 -33.62 6.70 16.29
N GLY A 147 -34.72 5.96 16.25
CA GLY A 147 -35.93 6.37 15.56
C GLY A 147 -35.72 6.45 14.03
N PRO A 148 -36.07 7.56 13.35
CA PRO A 148 -35.86 7.70 11.90
C PRO A 148 -34.43 8.14 11.53
N PHE A 149 -33.54 8.31 12.50
CA PHE A 149 -32.20 8.83 12.29
C PHE A 149 -31.14 7.73 12.34
N GLU A 150 -30.22 7.79 11.38
CA GLU A 150 -29.00 6.99 11.36
C GLU A 150 -27.91 7.70 12.17
N PHE A 151 -27.38 7.05 13.21
CA PHE A 151 -26.22 7.53 13.96
C PHE A 151 -25.03 6.60 13.75
N ARG A 152 -23.85 7.20 13.62
CA ARG A 152 -22.57 6.47 13.66
C ARG A 152 -21.86 6.87 14.93
N LEU A 153 -21.71 5.93 15.86
CA LEU A 153 -20.99 6.17 17.10
C LEU A 153 -19.53 5.84 16.85
N GLU A 154 -18.65 6.84 16.94
CA GLU A 154 -17.21 6.60 17.00
C GLU A 154 -16.88 5.76 18.25
N ASN A 155 -16.17 4.66 18.06
CA ASN A 155 -15.63 3.78 19.09
C ASN A 155 -14.23 3.31 18.68
N GLU A 156 -13.46 2.73 19.60
CA GLU A 156 -12.10 2.23 19.30
C GLU A 156 -12.09 1.17 18.17
N GLY A 157 -13.22 0.48 17.96
CA GLY A 157 -13.40 -0.50 16.89
C GLY A 157 -13.51 0.12 15.49
N ASN A 158 -13.88 1.39 15.36
CA ASN A 158 -14.17 2.06 14.10
C ASN A 158 -13.44 3.39 13.90
N THR A 159 -12.43 3.67 14.72
CA THR A 159 -11.48 4.77 14.54
C THR A 159 -10.06 4.23 14.41
N PRO A 160 -9.24 4.77 13.48
CA PRO A 160 -7.83 4.41 13.39
C PRO A 160 -7.07 4.76 14.67
N ARG A 161 -6.15 3.88 15.09
CA ARG A 161 -5.38 4.09 16.35
C ARG A 161 -4.09 4.88 16.15
N ASN A 162 -3.55 4.86 14.94
CA ASN A 162 -2.35 5.60 14.56
C ASN A 162 -2.47 6.07 13.10
N ILE A 163 -1.50 6.90 12.69
CA ILE A 163 -1.51 7.50 11.34
C ILE A 163 -1.44 6.44 10.24
N LEU A 164 -0.69 5.35 10.45
CA LEU A 164 -0.54 4.31 9.44
C LEU A 164 -1.85 3.57 9.24
N GLU A 165 -2.56 3.25 10.32
CA GLU A 165 -3.89 2.66 10.26
C GLU A 165 -4.88 3.58 9.53
N GLN A 166 -4.81 4.89 9.77
CA GLN A 166 -5.62 5.89 9.08
C GLN A 166 -5.33 5.90 7.57
N ILE A 167 -4.04 5.93 7.19
CA ILE A 167 -3.60 5.87 5.78
C ILE A 167 -4.14 4.62 5.10
N ILE A 168 -4.00 3.45 5.73
CA ILE A 168 -4.44 2.18 5.15
C ILE A 168 -5.96 2.12 4.97
N TRP A 169 -6.74 2.70 5.90
CA TRP A 169 -8.20 2.76 5.78
C TRP A 169 -8.65 3.67 4.64
N ASP A 170 -8.00 4.81 4.47
CA ASP A 170 -8.27 5.70 3.35
C ASP A 170 -7.86 5.06 2.03
N LYS A 171 -6.73 4.34 2.01
CA LYS A 171 -6.25 3.59 0.84
C LYS A 171 -7.23 2.49 0.42
N ASP A 172 -7.86 1.80 1.36
CA ASP A 172 -8.91 0.81 1.05
C ASP A 172 -10.07 1.44 0.26
N MET A 173 -10.52 2.63 0.68
CA MET A 173 -11.57 3.36 -0.02
C MET A 173 -11.12 3.84 -1.39
N GLU A 174 -9.94 4.44 -1.46
CA GLU A 174 -9.34 4.96 -2.68
C GLU A 174 -9.20 3.86 -3.73
N VAL A 175 -8.55 2.74 -3.38
CA VAL A 175 -8.32 1.61 -4.28
C VAL A 175 -9.63 1.00 -4.74
N SER A 176 -10.64 0.88 -3.87
CA SER A 176 -11.97 0.38 -4.26
C SER A 176 -12.62 1.26 -5.32
N GLN A 177 -12.61 2.58 -5.13
CA GLN A 177 -13.17 3.53 -6.11
C GLN A 177 -12.39 3.52 -7.43
N LEU A 178 -11.05 3.41 -7.36
CA LEU A 178 -10.22 3.35 -8.55
C LEU A 178 -10.44 2.04 -9.34
N LYS A 179 -10.63 0.91 -8.65
CA LYS A 179 -10.98 -0.39 -9.27
C LYS A 179 -12.31 -0.33 -10.01
N GLU A 180 -13.32 0.35 -9.46
CA GLU A 180 -14.60 0.55 -10.13
C GLU A 180 -14.46 1.39 -11.40
N ARG A 181 -13.68 2.48 -11.33
CA ARG A 181 -13.44 3.37 -12.48
C ARG A 181 -12.58 2.72 -13.57
N LYS A 182 -11.57 1.94 -13.17
CA LYS A 182 -10.62 1.29 -14.06
C LYS A 182 -10.33 -0.14 -13.59
N PRO A 183 -11.15 -1.12 -14.01
CA PRO A 183 -10.98 -2.51 -13.61
C PRO A 183 -9.63 -3.09 -14.03
N LEU A 184 -9.18 -4.12 -13.30
CA LEU A 184 -7.88 -4.76 -13.53
C LEU A 184 -7.71 -5.29 -14.96
N SER A 185 -8.79 -5.81 -15.57
CA SER A 185 -8.79 -6.28 -16.96
C SER A 185 -8.47 -5.18 -17.97
N ARG A 186 -8.83 -3.93 -17.67
CA ARG A 186 -8.48 -2.77 -18.49
C ARG A 186 -7.03 -2.35 -18.25
N LEU A 187 -6.57 -2.34 -17.00
CA LEU A 187 -5.16 -2.07 -16.68
C LEU A 187 -4.20 -3.07 -17.34
N ALA A 188 -4.55 -4.35 -17.31
CA ALA A 188 -3.75 -5.39 -17.93
C ALA A 188 -3.57 -5.17 -19.44
N LYS A 189 -4.58 -4.61 -20.12
CA LYS A 189 -4.47 -4.23 -21.55
C LYS A 189 -3.55 -3.03 -21.75
N ASP A 190 -3.60 -2.04 -20.85
CA ASP A 190 -2.75 -0.86 -20.93
C ASP A 190 -1.26 -1.22 -20.74
N LEU A 191 -0.95 -2.33 -20.05
CA LEU A 191 0.43 -2.80 -19.85
C LEU A 191 1.16 -3.15 -21.15
N VAL A 192 0.45 -3.47 -22.23
CA VAL A 192 1.06 -3.74 -23.54
C VAL A 192 1.88 -2.54 -24.03
N ASN A 193 1.46 -1.32 -23.69
CA ASN A 193 2.13 -0.09 -24.06
C ASN A 193 3.08 0.44 -22.96
N ALA A 194 3.22 -0.28 -21.84
CA ALA A 194 4.08 0.17 -20.76
C ALA A 194 5.56 0.05 -21.15
N PRO A 195 6.41 1.04 -20.82
CA PRO A 195 7.82 1.01 -21.20
C PRO A 195 8.53 -0.18 -20.51
N PRO A 196 9.59 -0.77 -21.09
CA PRO A 196 10.29 -1.91 -20.49
C PRO A 196 10.74 -1.65 -19.05
N VAL A 197 10.63 -2.65 -18.18
CA VAL A 197 11.11 -2.51 -16.79
C VAL A 197 12.63 -2.41 -16.77
N ARG A 198 13.15 -1.49 -15.95
CA ARG A 198 14.58 -1.32 -15.70
C ARG A 198 15.00 -2.14 -14.48
N ASP A 199 16.22 -2.66 -14.50
CA ASP A 199 16.74 -3.47 -13.41
C ASP A 199 17.09 -2.62 -12.18
N PHE A 200 16.10 -2.44 -11.29
CA PHE A 200 16.24 -1.67 -10.05
C PHE A 200 17.30 -2.27 -9.12
N LEU A 201 17.28 -3.58 -8.91
CA LEU A 201 18.24 -4.25 -8.03
C LEU A 201 19.66 -4.24 -8.61
N GLY A 202 19.79 -4.44 -9.93
CA GLY A 202 21.06 -4.35 -10.64
C GLY A 202 21.67 -2.96 -10.56
N ALA A 203 20.87 -1.90 -10.69
CA ALA A 203 21.36 -0.52 -10.57
C ALA A 203 21.94 -0.22 -9.18
N LEU A 204 21.30 -0.71 -8.11
CA LEU A 204 21.84 -0.59 -6.74
C LEU A 204 23.17 -1.32 -6.61
N LYS A 205 23.24 -2.58 -7.05
CA LYS A 205 24.47 -3.40 -6.97
C LYS A 205 25.61 -2.78 -7.78
N ALA A 206 25.34 -2.31 -8.99
CA ALA A 206 26.33 -1.66 -9.84
C ALA A 206 26.87 -0.37 -9.21
N SER A 207 26.00 0.46 -8.61
CA SER A 207 26.42 1.68 -7.94
C SER A 207 27.28 1.39 -6.71
N TYR A 208 26.89 0.41 -5.88
CA TYR A 208 27.66 -0.03 -4.73
C TYR A 208 29.06 -0.53 -5.14
N GLN A 209 29.14 -1.37 -6.17
CA GLN A 209 30.41 -1.89 -6.70
C GLN A 209 31.32 -0.78 -7.24
N ARG A 210 30.75 0.22 -7.92
CA ARG A 210 31.50 1.33 -8.52
C ARG A 210 32.05 2.30 -7.47
N THR A 211 31.27 2.63 -6.45
CA THR A 211 31.60 3.71 -5.49
C THR A 211 32.23 3.22 -4.19
N GLY A 212 32.05 1.93 -3.86
CA GLY A 212 32.39 1.35 -2.56
C GLY A 212 31.51 1.89 -1.42
N MET A 213 30.39 2.52 -1.71
CA MET A 213 29.47 3.12 -0.73
C MET A 213 28.03 2.63 -0.96
N PRO A 214 27.14 2.72 0.05
CA PRO A 214 25.74 2.41 -0.13
C PRO A 214 25.12 3.17 -1.30
N ALA A 215 24.48 2.44 -2.22
CA ALA A 215 23.82 3.04 -3.38
C ALA A 215 22.65 3.94 -2.95
N LEU A 216 22.55 5.13 -3.55
CA LEU A 216 21.49 6.09 -3.22
C LEU A 216 20.19 5.78 -3.96
N ILE A 217 19.11 5.56 -3.22
CA ILE A 217 17.72 5.70 -3.68
C ILE A 217 17.26 7.10 -3.26
N ALA A 218 17.27 8.06 -4.19
CA ALA A 218 16.90 9.44 -3.88
C ALA A 218 15.38 9.62 -3.96
N GLU A 219 14.76 10.12 -2.89
CA GLU A 219 13.31 10.22 -2.77
C GLU A 219 12.79 11.61 -3.18
N VAL A 220 11.91 11.61 -4.19
CA VAL A 220 11.18 12.77 -4.68
C VAL A 220 9.87 12.89 -3.88
N LYS A 221 9.86 13.80 -2.91
CA LYS A 221 8.77 13.95 -1.93
C LYS A 221 8.40 15.41 -1.70
N LYS A 222 7.13 15.77 -1.89
CA LYS A 222 6.63 17.13 -1.68
C LYS A 222 6.33 17.43 -0.21
N ALA A 223 5.59 16.54 0.44
CA ALA A 223 5.15 16.71 1.82
C ALA A 223 5.28 15.41 2.61
N SER A 224 5.09 15.48 3.92
CA SER A 224 4.93 14.31 4.78
C SER A 224 4.02 14.60 5.98
N PRO A 225 3.35 13.60 6.55
CA PRO A 225 2.48 13.80 7.71
C PRO A 225 3.17 14.43 8.92
N SER A 226 4.46 14.14 9.12
CA SER A 226 5.22 14.59 10.28
C SER A 226 5.84 15.99 10.12
N ARG A 227 6.03 16.47 8.88
CA ARG A 227 6.73 17.74 8.60
C ARG A 227 5.93 18.73 7.76
N GLY A 228 4.75 18.36 7.27
CA GLY A 228 4.00 19.18 6.32
C GLY A 228 4.70 19.27 4.97
N VAL A 229 4.56 20.41 4.29
CA VAL A 229 5.23 20.68 3.00
C VAL A 229 6.73 20.85 3.24
N LEU A 230 7.53 20.07 2.52
CA LEU A 230 8.99 20.10 2.58
C LEU A 230 9.60 21.02 1.53
N ARG A 231 8.94 21.17 0.38
CA ARG A 231 9.33 22.05 -0.71
C ARG A 231 8.09 22.60 -1.40
N GLU A 232 7.90 23.91 -1.32
CA GLU A 232 6.74 24.60 -1.93
C GLU A 232 6.85 24.59 -3.46
N ASP A 233 8.02 24.95 -3.99
CA ASP A 233 8.32 24.87 -5.42
C ASP A 233 8.78 23.47 -5.79
N PHE A 234 7.82 22.65 -6.24
CA PHE A 234 7.99 21.23 -6.45
C PHE A 234 7.77 20.85 -7.93
N ASP A 235 8.87 20.78 -8.67
CA ASP A 235 8.92 20.11 -9.98
C ASP A 235 9.56 18.71 -9.82
N PRO A 236 8.76 17.63 -9.86
CA PRO A 236 9.28 16.27 -9.67
C PRO A 236 10.26 15.85 -10.77
N VAL A 237 10.13 16.38 -11.99
CA VAL A 237 10.99 16.06 -13.12
C VAL A 237 12.35 16.75 -12.97
N GLU A 238 12.37 18.02 -12.58
CA GLU A 238 13.61 18.74 -12.32
C GLU A 238 14.38 18.10 -11.17
N ILE A 239 13.70 17.82 -10.05
CA ILE A 239 14.30 17.16 -8.89
C ILE A 239 14.88 15.79 -9.28
N ALA A 240 14.13 14.97 -10.04
CA ALA A 240 14.59 13.66 -10.49
C ALA A 240 15.84 13.75 -11.37
N ARG A 241 15.90 14.71 -12.31
CA ARG A 241 17.08 14.94 -13.15
C ARG A 241 18.28 15.39 -12.33
N THR A 242 18.07 16.24 -11.34
CA THR A 242 19.12 16.67 -10.42
C THR A 242 19.67 15.47 -9.64
N TYR A 243 18.82 14.61 -9.10
CA TYR A 243 19.27 13.39 -8.41
C TYR A 243 20.03 12.43 -9.32
N GLU A 244 19.52 12.17 -10.53
CA GLU A 244 20.22 11.33 -11.52
C GLU A 244 21.60 11.88 -11.86
N LYS A 245 21.69 13.18 -12.17
CA LYS A 245 22.96 13.85 -12.51
C LYS A 245 23.99 13.76 -11.39
N ASN A 246 23.54 13.73 -10.13
CA ASN A 246 24.40 13.70 -8.95
C ASN A 246 24.60 12.28 -8.38
N GLY A 247 24.33 11.24 -9.17
CA GLY A 247 24.74 9.86 -8.83
C GLY A 247 23.72 9.02 -8.07
N ALA A 248 22.45 9.43 -8.01
CA ALA A 248 21.39 8.54 -7.54
C ALA A 248 21.34 7.26 -8.39
N ALA A 249 21.38 6.10 -7.75
CA ALA A 249 21.30 4.81 -8.44
C ALA A 249 19.87 4.51 -8.89
N CYS A 250 18.92 4.83 -8.02
CA CYS A 250 17.48 4.72 -8.26
C CYS A 250 16.76 5.95 -7.69
N LEU A 251 15.50 6.13 -8.09
CA LEU A 251 14.63 7.17 -7.54
C LEU A 251 13.44 6.54 -6.84
N SER A 252 12.98 7.15 -5.75
CA SER A 252 11.74 6.82 -5.05
C SER A 252 10.74 7.95 -5.26
N ILE A 253 9.61 7.68 -5.91
CA ILE A 253 8.59 8.69 -6.20
C ILE A 253 7.38 8.42 -5.31
N LEU A 254 7.02 9.39 -4.46
CA LEU A 254 5.80 9.32 -3.65
C LEU A 254 4.58 9.47 -4.56
N THR A 255 3.67 8.50 -4.48
CA THR A 255 2.42 8.52 -5.26
C THR A 255 1.17 8.77 -4.43
N ASP A 256 1.26 8.71 -3.10
CA ASP A 256 0.14 8.97 -2.21
C ASP A 256 -0.21 10.46 -2.18
N GLU A 257 -1.44 10.78 -2.60
CA GLU A 257 -1.93 12.16 -2.71
C GLU A 257 -2.26 12.76 -1.34
N ASN A 258 -2.98 12.03 -0.48
CA ASN A 258 -3.59 12.57 0.72
C ASN A 258 -2.56 12.97 1.80
N TYR A 259 -1.51 12.18 1.96
CA TYR A 259 -0.57 12.31 3.08
C TYR A 259 0.80 12.86 2.65
N PHE A 260 1.18 12.64 1.39
CA PHE A 260 2.48 13.04 0.87
C PHE A 260 2.39 14.09 -0.25
N GLN A 261 1.18 14.43 -0.71
CA GLN A 261 0.95 15.26 -1.90
C GLN A 261 1.73 14.75 -3.12
N GLY A 262 1.87 13.44 -3.21
CA GLY A 262 2.42 12.73 -4.35
C GLY A 262 1.37 12.55 -5.44
N SER A 263 1.73 11.84 -6.51
CA SER A 263 0.77 11.36 -7.51
C SER A 263 1.40 10.30 -8.41
N PHE A 264 0.58 9.43 -8.98
CA PHE A 264 1.02 8.52 -10.05
C PHE A 264 1.43 9.29 -11.32
N GLU A 265 0.88 10.47 -11.54
CA GLU A 265 1.23 11.38 -12.62
C GLU A 265 2.66 11.91 -12.47
N ASN A 266 3.13 12.16 -11.24
CA ASN A 266 4.53 12.54 -11.00
C ASN A 266 5.48 11.41 -11.40
N LEU A 267 5.16 10.16 -11.04
CA LEU A 267 5.94 8.98 -11.45
C LEU A 267 6.00 8.86 -12.98
N GLU A 268 4.85 8.98 -13.65
CA GLU A 268 4.75 8.92 -15.10
C GLU A 268 5.48 10.09 -15.79
N ALA A 269 5.40 11.30 -15.25
CA ALA A 269 6.10 12.47 -15.76
C ALA A 269 7.62 12.29 -15.68
N VAL A 270 8.14 11.83 -14.53
CA VAL A 270 9.58 11.52 -14.36
C VAL A 270 10.02 10.45 -15.36
N ARG A 271 9.23 9.38 -15.52
CA ARG A 271 9.52 8.33 -16.51
C ARG A 271 9.59 8.88 -17.94
N ARG A 272 8.61 9.68 -18.34
CA ARG A 272 8.51 10.26 -19.70
C ARG A 272 9.57 11.33 -19.97
N ALA A 273 10.06 12.01 -18.94
CA ALA A 273 11.08 13.04 -19.05
C ALA A 273 12.47 12.52 -19.45
N GLY A 274 12.64 11.20 -19.57
CA GLY A 274 13.85 10.57 -20.09
C GLY A 274 14.88 10.17 -19.04
N VAL A 275 14.59 10.40 -17.76
CA VAL A 275 15.39 9.92 -16.61
C VAL A 275 15.60 8.42 -16.77
N LYS A 276 16.84 7.95 -16.64
CA LYS A 276 17.33 6.58 -16.81
C LYS A 276 17.35 5.78 -15.52
N CYS A 277 17.51 6.43 -14.36
CA CYS A 277 17.39 5.76 -13.06
C CYS A 277 16.10 4.91 -12.98
N PRO A 278 16.16 3.68 -12.45
CA PRO A 278 14.97 2.91 -12.14
C PRO A 278 14.10 3.61 -11.09
N LEU A 279 12.78 3.49 -11.22
CA LEU A 279 11.80 4.20 -10.39
C LEU A 279 11.06 3.26 -9.43
N LEU A 280 11.18 3.52 -8.14
CA LEU A 280 10.35 2.95 -7.09
C LEU A 280 9.06 3.75 -6.97
N CYS A 281 7.92 3.08 -7.08
CA CYS A 281 6.62 3.61 -6.65
C CYS A 281 6.51 3.47 -5.13
N LYS A 282 6.70 4.58 -4.40
CA LYS A 282 6.61 4.64 -2.94
C LYS A 282 5.16 4.93 -2.57
N GLU A 283 4.44 3.86 -2.26
CA GLU A 283 3.00 3.83 -2.03
C GLU A 283 2.65 2.82 -0.93
N PHE A 284 1.48 2.97 -0.31
CA PHE A 284 0.91 1.95 0.57
C PHE A 284 0.19 0.88 -0.26
N ILE A 285 0.95 -0.08 -0.79
CA ILE A 285 0.42 -1.16 -1.61
C ILE A 285 -0.32 -2.18 -0.74
N ILE A 286 -1.60 -2.36 -1.01
CA ILE A 286 -2.52 -3.26 -0.30
C ILE A 286 -3.34 -4.16 -1.25
N ASP A 287 -3.29 -3.89 -2.56
CA ASP A 287 -4.02 -4.64 -3.58
C ASP A 287 -3.18 -4.75 -4.86
N ALA A 288 -3.33 -5.87 -5.56
CA ALA A 288 -2.67 -6.13 -6.84
C ALA A 288 -2.96 -5.03 -7.89
N TRP A 289 -4.14 -4.42 -7.87
CA TRP A 289 -4.52 -3.34 -8.77
C TRP A 289 -3.49 -2.20 -8.76
N GLN A 290 -2.99 -1.81 -7.59
CA GLN A 290 -2.00 -0.74 -7.45
C GLN A 290 -0.69 -1.11 -8.14
N ILE A 291 -0.30 -2.39 -8.12
CA ILE A 291 0.92 -2.87 -8.79
C ILE A 291 0.78 -2.73 -10.31
N TYR A 292 -0.35 -3.16 -10.88
CA TYR A 292 -0.61 -3.00 -12.31
C TYR A 292 -0.67 -1.52 -12.69
N TYR A 293 -1.26 -0.69 -11.83
CA TYR A 293 -1.34 0.74 -12.07
C TYR A 293 0.04 1.41 -12.04
N ALA A 294 0.86 1.15 -11.01
CA ALA A 294 2.23 1.60 -10.89
C ALA A 294 3.08 1.18 -12.11
N ARG A 295 2.95 -0.09 -12.53
CA ARG A 295 3.64 -0.62 -13.71
C ARG A 295 3.22 0.11 -14.99
N SER A 296 1.93 0.39 -15.17
CA SER A 296 1.41 1.15 -16.32
C SER A 296 1.95 2.58 -16.36
N LYS A 297 2.31 3.14 -15.19
CA LYS A 297 2.91 4.46 -15.02
C LYS A 297 4.44 4.45 -15.11
N GLY A 298 5.05 3.28 -15.30
CA GLY A 298 6.48 3.12 -15.52
C GLY A 298 7.31 2.84 -14.28
N ALA A 299 6.70 2.35 -13.19
CA ALA A 299 7.42 1.82 -12.04
C ALA A 299 8.29 0.62 -12.43
N ASP A 300 9.50 0.60 -11.87
CA ASP A 300 10.45 -0.50 -11.96
C ASP A 300 10.57 -1.28 -10.64
N ALA A 301 10.16 -0.65 -9.54
CA ALA A 301 10.01 -1.28 -8.23
C ALA A 301 8.77 -0.79 -7.49
N ILE A 302 8.30 -1.57 -6.52
CA ILE A 302 7.22 -1.20 -5.59
C ILE A 302 7.62 -1.48 -4.14
N LEU A 303 6.93 -0.83 -3.21
CA LEU A 303 7.07 -1.01 -1.77
C LEU A 303 6.00 -1.98 -1.23
N LEU A 304 6.40 -2.97 -0.43
CA LEU A 304 5.51 -3.77 0.41
C LEU A 304 5.89 -3.58 1.87
N ILE A 305 4.91 -3.33 2.75
CA ILE A 305 5.18 -2.99 4.16
C ILE A 305 4.77 -4.16 5.06
N ALA A 306 5.72 -4.80 5.74
CA ALA A 306 5.47 -5.98 6.57
C ALA A 306 4.61 -5.70 7.82
N ALA A 307 4.60 -4.45 8.28
CA ALA A 307 3.72 -3.97 9.35
C ALA A 307 2.23 -3.92 8.93
N VAL A 308 1.95 -3.93 7.62
CA VAL A 308 0.61 -3.84 7.04
C VAL A 308 0.16 -5.17 6.45
N LEU A 309 1.07 -5.86 5.75
CA LEU A 309 0.74 -7.04 4.95
C LEU A 309 1.06 -8.35 5.68
N PRO A 310 0.14 -9.33 5.72
CA PRO A 310 0.44 -10.68 6.15
C PRO A 310 1.39 -11.38 5.18
N ASP A 311 2.07 -12.42 5.65
CA ASP A 311 3.10 -13.14 4.87
C ASP A 311 2.53 -13.69 3.55
N LEU A 312 1.27 -14.12 3.57
CA LEU A 312 0.56 -14.61 2.38
C LEU A 312 0.38 -13.51 1.33
N ASP A 313 0.05 -12.28 1.75
CA ASP A 313 -0.10 -11.15 0.85
C ASP A 313 1.26 -10.71 0.30
N ILE A 314 2.30 -10.66 1.14
CA ILE A 314 3.67 -10.37 0.67
C ILE A 314 4.09 -11.40 -0.39
N LYS A 315 3.88 -12.69 -0.14
CA LYS A 315 4.14 -13.77 -1.11
C LYS A 315 3.35 -13.58 -2.41
N TYR A 316 2.05 -13.32 -2.30
CA TYR A 316 1.16 -13.15 -3.46
C TYR A 316 1.53 -11.94 -4.31
N LEU A 317 1.73 -10.78 -3.69
CA LEU A 317 2.09 -9.54 -4.35
C LEU A 317 3.51 -9.61 -4.94
N SER A 318 4.46 -10.26 -4.26
CA SER A 318 5.81 -10.51 -4.79
C SER A 318 5.78 -11.42 -6.02
N LYS A 319 4.93 -12.45 -6.04
CA LYS A 319 4.72 -13.31 -7.23
C LYS A 319 4.18 -12.50 -8.42
N ILE A 320 3.27 -11.54 -8.18
CA ILE A 320 2.78 -10.64 -9.22
C ILE A 320 3.91 -9.73 -9.73
N CYS A 321 4.70 -9.15 -8.81
CA CYS A 321 5.83 -8.31 -9.15
C CYS A 321 6.83 -9.04 -10.05
N HIS A 322 7.20 -10.28 -9.68
CA HIS A 322 8.06 -11.13 -10.48
C HIS A 322 7.51 -11.38 -11.89
N LYS A 323 6.20 -11.70 -12.01
CA LYS A 323 5.55 -11.88 -13.32
C LYS A 323 5.58 -10.61 -14.19
N LEU A 324 5.53 -9.44 -13.57
CA LEU A 324 5.59 -8.14 -14.26
C LEU A 324 7.02 -7.63 -14.48
N GLY A 325 8.03 -8.34 -13.97
CA GLY A 325 9.44 -7.98 -14.04
C GLY A 325 9.86 -6.83 -13.12
N ILE A 326 9.01 -6.41 -12.17
CA ILE A 326 9.30 -5.31 -11.24
C ILE A 326 9.92 -5.82 -9.94
N THR A 327 10.82 -5.04 -9.36
CA THR A 327 11.50 -5.37 -8.10
C THR A 327 10.58 -5.07 -6.90
N THR A 328 10.63 -5.91 -5.88
CA THR A 328 9.89 -5.70 -4.63
C THR A 328 10.85 -5.28 -3.52
N LEU A 329 10.66 -4.06 -2.97
CA LEU A 329 11.29 -3.62 -1.73
C LEU A 329 10.35 -3.95 -0.57
N VAL A 330 10.74 -4.88 0.30
CA VAL A 330 9.94 -5.23 1.49
C VAL A 330 10.45 -4.45 2.71
N GLU A 331 9.64 -3.54 3.21
CA GLU A 331 9.94 -2.65 4.34
C GLU A 331 9.59 -3.32 5.68
N VAL A 332 10.53 -3.25 6.62
CA VAL A 332 10.42 -3.80 7.99
C VAL A 332 10.93 -2.78 9.01
N HIS A 333 10.38 -2.84 10.23
CA HIS A 333 10.66 -1.89 11.30
C HIS A 333 11.26 -2.54 12.54
N ASN A 334 10.91 -3.80 12.80
CA ASN A 334 11.28 -4.50 14.03
C ASN A 334 11.66 -5.95 13.77
N GLU A 335 12.15 -6.61 14.81
CA GLU A 335 12.67 -7.97 14.76
C GLU A 335 11.65 -8.99 14.27
N ARG A 336 10.37 -8.83 14.66
CA ARG A 336 9.31 -9.77 14.31
C ARG A 336 8.99 -9.69 12.82
N GLU A 337 8.85 -8.48 12.30
CA GLU A 337 8.69 -8.22 10.86
C GLU A 337 9.89 -8.75 10.07
N PHE A 338 11.11 -8.46 10.54
CA PHE A 338 12.34 -8.93 9.90
C PHE A 338 12.39 -10.46 9.81
N ASN A 339 12.10 -11.16 10.91
CA ASN A 339 12.08 -12.62 10.95
C ASN A 339 11.01 -13.22 10.04
N ARG A 340 9.82 -12.59 9.96
CA ARG A 340 8.76 -13.00 9.02
C ARG A 340 9.23 -12.90 7.58
N VAL A 341 9.78 -11.74 7.19
CA VAL A 341 10.24 -11.50 5.81
C VAL A 341 11.41 -12.40 5.44
N LEU A 342 12.35 -12.68 6.35
CA LEU A 342 13.42 -13.66 6.12
C LEU A 342 12.90 -15.08 5.86
N GLY A 343 11.74 -15.44 6.40
CA GLY A 343 11.08 -16.73 6.18
C GLY A 343 10.33 -16.84 4.85
N ILE A 344 10.24 -15.75 4.07
CA ILE A 344 9.59 -15.75 2.76
C ILE A 344 10.65 -15.99 1.67
N ASP A 345 10.40 -16.99 0.82
CA ASP A 345 11.29 -17.30 -0.29
C ASP A 345 11.17 -16.28 -1.43
N GLY A 346 12.30 -16.03 -2.11
CA GLY A 346 12.36 -15.14 -3.26
C GLY A 346 12.47 -13.65 -2.93
N ILE A 347 12.53 -13.26 -1.65
CA ILE A 347 12.83 -11.87 -1.28
C ILE A 347 14.30 -11.56 -1.57
N GLN A 348 14.55 -10.49 -2.33
CA GLN A 348 15.90 -10.08 -2.75
C GLN A 348 16.30 -8.70 -2.24
N LEU A 349 15.34 -7.88 -1.79
CA LEU A 349 15.55 -6.50 -1.36
C LEU A 349 14.69 -6.21 -0.12
N ILE A 350 15.34 -5.88 0.99
CA ILE A 350 14.69 -5.54 2.27
C ILE A 350 15.06 -4.12 2.67
N GLY A 351 14.06 -3.32 3.02
CA GLY A 351 14.23 -1.98 3.57
C GLY A 351 14.06 -1.98 5.08
N ILE A 352 15.06 -1.50 5.81
CA ILE A 352 14.95 -1.29 7.25
C ILE A 352 14.58 0.17 7.49
N ASN A 353 13.34 0.41 7.92
CA ASN A 353 12.87 1.75 8.24
C ASN A 353 13.15 2.08 9.71
N ASN A 354 14.07 3.02 9.91
CA ASN A 354 14.51 3.46 11.24
C ASN A 354 13.49 4.40 11.92
N ARG A 355 12.40 4.77 11.23
CA ARG A 355 11.32 5.58 11.81
C ARG A 355 10.25 4.69 12.41
N ASN A 356 9.95 4.88 13.69
CA ASN A 356 8.78 4.29 14.30
C ASN A 356 7.50 4.97 13.75
N LEU A 357 6.57 4.21 13.18
CA LEU A 357 5.36 4.76 12.56
C LEU A 357 4.25 5.12 13.57
N GLU A 358 4.40 4.75 14.85
CA GLU A 358 3.52 5.15 15.95
C GLU A 358 4.00 6.44 16.62
N THR A 359 5.32 6.59 16.85
CA THR A 359 5.90 7.75 17.57
C THR A 359 6.60 8.77 16.66
N PHE A 360 6.88 8.42 15.40
CA PHE A 360 7.71 9.15 14.46
C PHE A 360 9.18 9.37 14.86
N GLU A 361 9.60 8.82 16.00
CA GLU A 361 10.99 8.81 16.43
C GLU A 361 11.84 8.03 15.44
N VAL A 362 13.08 8.49 15.24
CA VAL A 362 14.02 7.90 14.30
C VAL A 362 15.25 7.44 15.04
N ASP A 363 15.59 6.17 14.89
CA ASP A 363 16.75 5.54 15.52
C ASP A 363 17.50 4.67 14.51
N ILE A 364 18.60 5.20 13.98
CA ILE A 364 19.45 4.48 13.01
C ILE A 364 20.11 3.23 13.61
N SER A 365 20.21 3.12 14.95
CA SER A 365 20.78 1.94 15.60
C SER A 365 19.92 0.69 15.41
N ASN A 366 18.63 0.86 15.07
CA ASN A 366 17.73 -0.23 14.71
C ASN A 366 18.27 -1.05 13.53
N THR A 367 18.86 -0.39 12.53
CA THR A 367 19.50 -1.08 11.39
C THR A 367 20.56 -2.08 11.86
N ARG A 368 21.46 -1.65 12.75
CA ARG A 368 22.50 -2.53 13.31
C ARG A 368 21.88 -3.67 14.10
N LYS A 369 20.96 -3.37 15.00
CA LYS A 369 20.25 -4.36 15.83
C LYS A 369 19.57 -5.45 14.98
N LEU A 370 18.95 -5.09 13.86
CA LEU A 370 18.27 -6.05 12.98
C LEU A 370 19.26 -6.90 12.16
N LEU A 371 20.42 -6.34 11.79
CA LEU A 371 21.45 -7.06 11.03
C LEU A 371 22.42 -7.86 11.90
N GLU A 372 22.38 -7.72 13.21
CA GLU A 372 23.23 -8.48 14.13
C GLU A 372 22.88 -9.98 14.18
N GLY A 373 23.91 -10.80 14.46
CA GLY A 373 23.76 -12.23 14.74
C GLY A 373 23.26 -13.05 13.54
N ALA A 374 22.35 -13.98 13.83
CA ALA A 374 21.82 -14.94 12.84
C ALA A 374 21.07 -14.27 11.68
N ARG A 375 20.41 -13.12 11.93
CA ARG A 375 19.68 -12.39 10.88
C ARG A 375 20.60 -11.89 9.79
N GLY A 376 21.72 -11.26 10.17
CA GLY A 376 22.75 -10.81 9.21
C GLY A 376 23.43 -11.96 8.47
N GLN A 377 23.61 -13.12 9.13
CA GLN A 377 24.12 -14.32 8.48
C GLN A 377 23.15 -14.80 7.39
N THR A 378 21.87 -14.95 7.70
CA THR A 378 20.83 -15.32 6.73
C THR A 378 20.76 -14.35 5.55
N ILE A 379 20.86 -13.04 5.79
CA ILE A 379 20.90 -12.02 4.72
C ILE A 379 22.05 -12.30 3.74
N ARG A 380 23.26 -12.58 4.26
CA ARG A 380 24.45 -12.87 3.46
C ARG A 380 24.31 -14.19 2.71
N GLU A 381 23.84 -15.23 3.37
CA GLU A 381 23.62 -16.57 2.77
C GLU A 381 22.60 -16.51 1.63
N LYS A 382 21.51 -15.77 1.80
CA LYS A 382 20.47 -15.58 0.78
C LYS A 382 20.84 -14.52 -0.28
N GLY A 383 21.94 -13.78 -0.11
CA GLY A 383 22.35 -12.70 -1.01
C GLY A 383 21.35 -11.55 -1.08
N ILE A 384 20.63 -11.28 0.02
CA ILE A 384 19.61 -10.23 0.10
C ILE A 384 20.31 -8.86 0.18
N THR A 385 19.88 -7.92 -0.66
CA THR A 385 20.34 -6.53 -0.59
C THR A 385 19.54 -5.79 0.47
N VAL A 386 20.21 -5.06 1.35
CA VAL A 386 19.59 -4.30 2.45
C VAL A 386 19.65 -2.81 2.15
N VAL A 387 18.50 -2.14 2.30
CA VAL A 387 18.33 -0.70 2.20
C VAL A 387 18.14 -0.13 3.60
N GLY A 388 18.92 0.86 4.00
CA GLY A 388 18.67 1.66 5.20
C GLY A 388 17.75 2.83 4.87
N GLU A 389 16.64 2.99 5.61
CA GLU A 389 15.66 4.05 5.37
C GLU A 389 15.45 4.92 6.62
N SER A 390 15.20 6.21 6.40
CA SER A 390 15.01 7.23 7.45
C SER A 390 16.25 7.48 8.33
N GLY A 391 16.44 8.74 8.73
CA GLY A 391 17.44 9.09 9.75
C GLY A 391 18.87 9.32 9.25
N ILE A 392 19.08 9.36 7.94
CA ILE A 392 20.41 9.48 7.33
C ILE A 392 20.60 10.91 6.81
N PHE A 393 21.45 11.67 7.50
CA PHE A 393 21.66 13.09 7.26
C PHE A 393 23.13 13.45 6.98
N THR A 394 24.08 12.66 7.48
CA THR A 394 25.52 12.97 7.38
C THR A 394 26.35 11.80 6.82
N PRO A 395 27.61 12.05 6.41
CA PRO A 395 28.54 10.98 6.02
C PRO A 395 28.78 9.94 7.12
N GLU A 396 28.74 10.35 8.39
CA GLU A 396 28.88 9.45 9.53
C GLU A 396 27.68 8.48 9.63
N ASP A 397 26.47 8.94 9.32
CA ASP A 397 25.29 8.08 9.25
C ASP A 397 25.44 7.04 8.14
N ILE A 398 25.95 7.45 6.96
CA ILE A 398 26.24 6.54 5.84
C ILE A 398 27.26 5.47 6.26
N SER A 399 28.36 5.89 6.89
CA SER A 399 29.37 4.96 7.40
C SER A 399 28.78 4.00 8.44
N PHE A 400 27.96 4.53 9.36
CA PHE A 400 27.35 3.73 10.42
C PHE A 400 26.48 2.60 9.88
N VAL A 401 25.62 2.89 8.89
CA VAL A 401 24.75 1.86 8.28
C VAL A 401 25.53 0.95 7.34
N GLN A 402 26.54 1.47 6.63
CA GLN A 402 27.43 0.65 5.80
C GLN A 402 28.16 -0.41 6.65
N ASP A 403 28.71 -0.01 7.80
CA ASP A 403 29.39 -0.91 8.74
C ASP A 403 28.44 -1.98 9.32
N ALA A 404 27.14 -1.68 9.39
CA ALA A 404 26.12 -2.65 9.78
C ALA A 404 25.79 -3.67 8.67
N GLY A 405 26.24 -3.45 7.43
CA GLY A 405 25.98 -4.32 6.28
C GLY A 405 24.91 -3.81 5.31
N VAL A 406 24.60 -2.52 5.35
CA VAL A 406 23.68 -1.88 4.38
C VAL A 406 24.38 -1.63 3.05
N HIS A 407 23.68 -1.93 1.95
CA HIS A 407 24.20 -1.83 0.58
C HIS A 407 23.58 -0.66 -0.20
N ALA A 408 22.46 -0.13 0.26
CA ALA A 408 21.77 1.00 -0.32
C ALA A 408 21.09 1.84 0.75
N VAL A 409 20.84 3.11 0.49
CA VAL A 409 20.13 4.01 1.40
C VAL A 409 18.99 4.71 0.67
N LEU A 410 17.84 4.82 1.32
CA LEU A 410 16.72 5.60 0.82
C LEU A 410 16.63 6.93 1.58
N VAL A 411 16.87 8.01 0.85
CA VAL A 411 17.05 9.33 1.45
C VAL A 411 16.21 10.38 0.73
N GLY A 412 15.40 11.12 1.49
CA GLY A 412 14.52 12.18 0.98
C GLY A 412 14.65 13.48 1.74
N GLU A 413 14.33 13.46 3.05
CA GLU A 413 14.20 14.69 3.86
C GLU A 413 15.48 15.54 3.88
N SER A 414 16.65 14.92 4.00
CA SER A 414 17.94 15.64 4.04
C SER A 414 18.28 16.31 2.71
N LEU A 415 17.84 15.74 1.59
CA LEU A 415 18.13 16.21 0.24
C LEU A 415 17.13 17.28 -0.22
N ILE A 416 15.83 17.03 -0.06
CA ILE A 416 14.77 17.87 -0.63
C ILE A 416 14.70 19.28 0.01
N LYS A 417 15.16 19.39 1.26
CA LYS A 417 15.22 20.64 2.03
C LYS A 417 16.36 21.56 1.60
N GLN A 418 17.32 21.06 0.82
CA GLN A 418 18.42 21.88 0.33
C GLN A 418 17.93 22.75 -0.84
N GLU A 419 18.47 23.97 -0.95
CA GLU A 419 18.23 24.83 -2.11
C GLU A 419 18.64 24.10 -3.39
N ASP A 420 19.86 23.56 -3.40
CA ASP A 420 20.38 22.63 -4.40
C ASP A 420 20.41 21.19 -3.84
N PRO A 421 19.50 20.29 -4.28
CA PRO A 421 19.50 18.89 -3.87
C PRO A 421 20.76 18.11 -4.28
N GLY A 422 21.47 18.54 -5.34
CA GLY A 422 22.72 17.94 -5.79
C GLY A 422 23.86 18.17 -4.79
N GLU A 423 24.02 19.41 -4.31
CA GLU A 423 24.94 19.74 -3.20
C GLU A 423 24.57 19.00 -1.91
N GLY A 424 23.28 18.69 -1.73
CA GLY A 424 22.80 17.82 -0.65
C GLY A 424 23.39 16.41 -0.73
N ILE A 425 23.47 15.82 -1.93
CA ILE A 425 24.06 14.50 -2.14
C ILE A 425 25.56 14.53 -1.86
N LEU A 426 26.27 15.53 -2.38
CA LEU A 426 27.71 15.69 -2.15
C LEU A 426 28.03 15.78 -0.65
N ARG A 427 27.27 16.59 0.10
CA ARG A 427 27.41 16.72 1.56
C ARG A 427 27.07 15.45 2.31
N LEU A 428 26.04 14.72 1.88
CA LEU A 428 25.61 13.46 2.50
C LEU A 428 26.68 12.37 2.38
N PHE A 429 27.34 12.26 1.23
CA PHE A 429 28.34 11.23 0.97
C PHE A 429 29.78 11.68 1.28
N GLY A 430 30.01 12.99 1.42
CA GLY A 430 31.34 13.57 1.63
C GLY A 430 32.27 13.48 0.41
N LYS A 431 31.77 12.97 -0.73
CA LYS A 431 32.47 12.88 -2.02
C LYS A 431 31.48 12.76 -3.16
N ASP A 432 31.97 12.98 -4.38
CA ASP A 432 31.17 12.80 -5.61
C ASP A 432 30.93 11.31 -5.88
N ILE A 433 29.66 10.96 -6.12
CA ILE A 433 29.19 9.61 -6.45
C ILE A 433 28.53 9.52 -7.84
N SER A 434 28.56 10.61 -8.62
CA SER A 434 28.06 10.68 -10.00
C SER A 434 28.72 9.66 -10.92
N ILE A 435 28.04 9.34 -12.04
CA ILE A 435 28.48 8.33 -13.03
C ILE A 435 29.41 8.94 -14.06
#